data_AF-A0A0R3N1F7-F1
#
_entry.id   AF-A0A0R3N1F7-F1
#
_cell.length_a   1.000
_cell.length_b   1.000
_cell.length_c   1.000
_cell.angle_alpha   90.00
_cell.angle_beta   90.00
_cell.angle_gamma   90.00
#
_symmetry.space_group_name_H-M   'P 1'
#
loop_
_entity.id
_entity.type
_entity.pdbx_description
1 polymer ?
#
loop_
_entity_poly.entity_id
_entity_poly.type
_entity_poly.pdbx_seq_one_letter_code
_entity_poly.pdbx_strand_id
1 'polypeptide(L)' 'MTDVKQRYDASTVAVMRRALNEVVTDRRFLVRKSVTPLGVAEHILQQAASGERDLSRLKSSAFEKLSTAA' A
#
# COMPACT_ATOMS: atom_id res chain seq x y z
N MET A 1 4.28 -28.15 1.64
CA MET A 1 4.74 -26.80 1.25
C MET A 1 3.73 -26.30 0.23
N THR A 2 2.77 -25.51 0.66
CA THR A 2 1.70 -25.00 -0.21
C THR A 2 2.34 -24.17 -1.30
N ASP A 3 2.17 -24.61 -2.55
CA ASP A 3 2.49 -23.85 -3.75
C ASP A 3 1.58 -22.60 -3.73
N VAL A 4 2.02 -21.57 -3.03
CA VAL A 4 1.44 -20.23 -3.16
C VAL A 4 1.90 -19.76 -4.52
N LYS A 5 1.16 -20.19 -5.56
CA LYS A 5 1.28 -19.72 -6.93
C LYS A 5 1.39 -18.20 -6.84
N GLN A 6 2.57 -17.67 -7.11
CA GLN A 6 2.90 -16.27 -6.85
C GLN A 6 1.95 -15.43 -7.71
N ARG A 7 0.85 -14.96 -7.10
CA ARG A 7 -0.29 -14.36 -7.80
C ARG A 7 0.06 -13.02 -8.44
N TYR A 8 1.19 -12.46 -8.01
CA TYR A 8 1.76 -11.21 -8.46
C TYR A 8 3.22 -11.46 -8.84
N ASP A 9 3.66 -10.95 -9.99
CA ASP A 9 5.05 -11.05 -10.41
C ASP A 9 6.01 -10.29 -9.46
N ALA A 10 7.30 -10.61 -9.54
CA ALA A 10 8.32 -10.03 -8.66
C ALA A 10 8.40 -8.50 -8.77
N SER A 11 8.14 -7.93 -9.96
CA SER A 11 8.08 -6.49 -10.17
C SER A 11 6.92 -5.84 -9.42
N THR A 12 5.75 -6.45 -9.44
CA THR A 12 4.55 -5.98 -8.74
C THR A 12 4.78 -5.99 -7.23
N VAL A 13 5.39 -7.06 -6.70
CA VAL A 13 5.76 -7.16 -5.29
C VAL A 13 6.79 -6.09 -4.90
N ALA A 14 7.77 -5.80 -5.75
CA ALA A 14 8.78 -4.77 -5.49
C ALA A 14 8.16 -3.37 -5.44
N VAL A 15 7.22 -3.06 -6.33
CA VAL A 15 6.48 -1.78 -6.34
C VAL A 15 5.63 -1.65 -5.07
N MET A 16 4.90 -2.70 -4.69
CA MET A 16 4.08 -2.71 -3.46
C MET A 16 4.94 -2.51 -2.20
N ARG A 17 6.08 -3.21 -2.10
CA ARG A 17 7.01 -3.06 -0.97
C ARG A 17 7.57 -1.64 -0.87
N ARG A 18 7.92 -1.04 -2.01
CA ARG A 18 8.44 0.33 -2.05
C ARG A 18 7.39 1.34 -1.62
N ALA A 19 6.17 1.22 -2.14
CA ALA A 19 5.06 2.10 -1.78
C ALA A 19 4.74 2.00 -0.27
N LEU A 20 4.74 0.79 0.29
CA LEU A 20 4.51 0.59 1.72
C LEU A 20 5.59 1.27 2.58
N ASN A 21 6.86 1.09 2.23
CA ASN A 21 7.96 1.73 2.95
C ASN A 21 7.86 3.26 2.91
N GLU A 22 7.56 3.85 1.74
CA GLU A 22 7.42 5.30 1.59
C GLU A 22 6.26 5.86 2.42
N VAL A 23 5.13 5.13 2.53
CA VAL A 23 3.98 5.61 3.32
C VAL A 23 4.18 5.45 4.83
N VAL A 24 4.76 4.33 5.29
CA VAL A 24 4.97 4.09 6.74
C VAL A 24 6.04 5.00 7.32
N THR A 25 7.01 5.42 6.51
CA THR A 25 8.06 6.36 6.93
C THR A 25 7.61 7.84 6.86
N ASP A 26 6.45 8.14 6.25
CA ASP A 26 5.91 9.49 6.17
C ASP A 26 5.40 9.97 7.54
N ARG A 27 5.72 11.21 7.88
CA ARG A 27 5.33 11.83 9.16
C ARG A 27 3.81 11.86 9.37
N ARG A 28 3.01 11.95 8.29
CA ARG A 28 1.54 11.92 8.35
C ARG A 28 1.02 10.58 8.86
N PHE A 29 1.73 9.49 8.55
CA PHE A 29 1.43 8.16 9.08
C PHE A 29 1.74 8.08 10.58
N LEU A 30 2.91 8.57 11.00
CA LEU A 30 3.34 8.55 12.42
C LEU A 30 2.43 9.34 13.35
N VAL A 31 1.76 10.38 12.85
CA VAL A 31 0.85 11.22 13.65
C VAL A 31 -0.54 10.57 13.80
N ARG A 32 -0.95 9.68 12.89
CA ARG A 32 -2.29 9.06 12.89
C ARG A 32 -2.26 7.66 13.51
N LYS A 33 -2.64 7.57 14.79
CA LYS A 33 -2.75 6.29 15.52
C LYS A 33 -3.87 5.35 15.03
N SER A 34 -4.86 5.88 14.31
CA SER A 34 -6.04 5.12 13.84
C SER A 34 -5.76 4.24 12.62
N VAL A 35 -4.63 4.43 11.93
CA VAL A 35 -4.31 3.70 10.71
C VAL A 35 -3.08 2.82 10.94
N THR A 36 -3.24 1.51 10.75
CA THR A 36 -2.14 0.55 10.90
C THR A 36 -1.33 0.43 9.60
N PRO A 37 -0.03 0.10 9.68
CA PRO A 37 0.80 -0.13 8.49
C PRO A 37 0.21 -1.22 7.59
N LEU A 38 -0.40 -2.23 8.22
CA LEU A 38 -1.10 -3.32 7.54
C LEU A 38 -2.31 -2.81 6.74
N GLY A 39 -3.15 -1.96 7.33
CA GLY A 39 -4.33 -1.42 6.65
C GLY A 39 -3.99 -0.53 5.45
N VAL A 40 -2.82 0.12 5.48
CA VAL A 40 -2.27 0.85 4.32
C VAL A 40 -1.77 -0.13 3.26
N ALA A 41 -1.03 -1.17 3.65
CA ALA A 41 -0.56 -2.20 2.73
C ALA A 41 -1.72 -2.86 1.99
N GLU A 42 -2.75 -3.29 2.72
CA GLU A 42 -3.96 -3.91 2.16
C GLU A 42 -4.66 -3.00 1.17
N HIS A 43 -4.73 -1.69 1.44
CA HIS A 43 -5.32 -0.72 0.52
C HIS A 43 -4.55 -0.63 -0.80
N ILE A 44 -3.22 -0.51 -0.71
CA ILE A 44 -2.35 -0.44 -1.89
C ILE A 44 -2.47 -1.74 -2.71
N LEU A 45 -2.51 -2.90 -2.03
CA LEU A 45 -2.70 -4.19 -2.67
C LEU A 45 -4.06 -4.27 -3.39
N GLN A 46 -5.12 -3.77 -2.78
CA GLN A 46 -6.47 -3.78 -3.37
C GLN A 46 -6.56 -2.87 -4.60
N GLN A 47 -5.94 -1.68 -4.55
CA GLN A 47 -5.85 -0.77 -5.69
C GLN A 47 -5.05 -1.41 -6.84
N ALA A 48 -3.91 -2.03 -6.52
CA ALA A 48 -3.11 -2.74 -7.52
C ALA A 48 -3.85 -3.95 -8.13
N ALA A 49 -4.59 -4.71 -7.30
CA ALA A 49 -5.45 -5.80 -7.76
C ALA A 49 -6.60 -5.31 -8.66
N SER A 50 -7.06 -4.07 -8.48
CA SER A 50 -8.06 -3.43 -9.35
C SER A 50 -7.48 -2.91 -10.68
N GLY A 51 -6.16 -3.01 -10.87
CA GLY A 51 -5.47 -2.66 -12.11
C GLY A 51 -4.65 -1.36 -12.04
N GLU A 52 -4.63 -0.66 -10.91
CA GLU A 52 -3.80 0.54 -10.74
C GLU A 52 -2.32 0.17 -10.64
N ARG A 53 -1.51 0.72 -11.53
CA ARG A 53 -0.06 0.44 -11.62
C ARG A 53 0.78 1.69 -11.46
N ASP A 54 0.18 2.89 -11.49
CA ASP A 54 0.88 4.14 -11.30
C ASP A 54 1.22 4.36 -9.82
N LEU A 55 2.51 4.49 -9.54
CA LEU A 55 3.02 4.65 -8.17
C LEU A 55 2.50 5.94 -7.51
N SER A 56 2.34 7.02 -8.26
CA SER A 56 1.86 8.30 -7.72
C SER A 56 0.38 8.19 -7.34
N ARG A 57 -0.43 7.51 -8.16
CA ARG A 57 -1.85 7.26 -7.86
C ARG A 57 -2.04 6.34 -6.65
N LEU A 58 -1.24 5.28 -6.55
CA LEU A 58 -1.25 4.38 -5.38
C LEU A 58 -0.91 5.15 -4.09
N LYS A 59 0.09 6.04 -4.12
CA LYS A 59 0.45 6.88 -2.98
C LYS A 59 -0.65 7.88 -2.63
N SER A 60 -1.19 8.60 -3.60
CA SER A 60 -2.28 9.56 -3.36
C SER A 60 -3.50 8.86 -2.76
N SER A 61 -3.90 7.70 -3.28
CA SER A 61 -5.01 6.90 -2.75
C SER A 61 -4.75 6.43 -1.30
N ALA A 62 -3.53 6.02 -0.99
CA ALA A 62 -3.14 5.68 0.38
C ALA A 62 -3.16 6.89 1.32
N PHE A 63 -2.73 8.07 0.86
CA PHE A 63 -2.82 9.31 1.63
C PHE A 63 -4.26 9.79 1.83
N GLU A 64 -5.14 9.63 0.84
CA GLU A 64 -6.57 9.91 1.01
C GLU A 64 -7.22 8.97 2.03
N LYS A 65 -6.90 7.67 1.99
CA LYS A 65 -7.32 6.73 3.05
C LYS A 65 -6.80 7.14 4.42
N LEU A 66 -5.55 7.60 4.49
CA LEU A 66 -5.01 8.15 5.72
C LEU A 66 -5.86 9.33 6.18
N SER A 67 -6.17 10.28 5.28
CA SER A 67 -6.95 11.50 5.52
C SER A 67 -8.38 11.25 6.02
N THR A 68 -9.09 10.28 5.46
CA THR A 68 -10.49 9.95 5.82
C THR A 68 -10.64 9.14 7.11
N ALA A 69 -9.55 8.58 7.63
CA ALA A 69 -9.53 7.85 8.90
C ALA A 69 -9.23 8.73 10.14
N ALA A 70 -9.28 10.06 10.00
CA ALA A 70 -9.31 11.02 11.12
C ALA A 70 -10.75 11.34 11.51
#